data_AF-A0A849EM28-F1
#
_entry.id   AF-A0A849EM28-F1
#
_cell.length_a   1.000
_cell.length_b   1.000
_cell.length_c   1.000
_cell.angle_alpha   90.00
_cell.angle_beta   90.00
_cell.angle_gamma   90.00
#
_symmetry.space_group_name_H-M   'P 1'
#
loop_
_entity.id
_entity.type
_entity.pdbx_description
1 polymer ?
#
loop_
_entity_poly.entity_id
_entity_poly.type
_entity_poly.pdbx_seq_one_letter_code
_entity_poly.pdbx_strand_id
1 'polypeptide(L)'
;MNDTLQKVLIIGLIWPEPNATAAGLRTLQIIQFFKEQGYHITFGSASAKTPFSTSTEELGIDAVPITLNHDSFDEFLIELKPQIVVFDRFLTEEHFGWRVAEKLPHTIRIIDTQDLHSLRKGREKAFREGIAFTSNYWLRQEVTKRELASIFRSDLSLIISNFEVDWLQKHTPVDPYLLCYLPFILKDKEEDSMDMENSFEERSDFVFLGNGKHAPNIDAIEYLKRSIWPLILKKLPQARLHIYGAYL
;
A
#
# COMPACT_ATOMS: atom_id res chain seq x y z
N MET A 1 7.35 -22.63 29.15
CA MET A 1 7.89 -21.36 28.63
C MET A 1 6.79 -20.33 28.84
N ASN A 2 7.10 -19.17 29.41
CA ASN A 2 6.09 -18.11 29.58
C ASN A 2 5.65 -17.66 28.19
N ASP A 3 4.45 -18.08 27.80
CA ASP A 3 3.82 -17.80 26.52
C ASP A 3 3.35 -16.34 26.53
N THR A 4 4.32 -15.44 26.44
CA THR A 4 4.06 -14.01 26.40
C THR A 4 3.47 -13.75 25.02
N LEU A 5 2.15 -13.54 24.96
CA LEU A 5 1.43 -13.26 23.73
C LEU A 5 2.16 -12.17 22.94
N GLN A 6 2.65 -12.52 21.76
CA GLN A 6 3.36 -11.58 20.89
C GLN A 6 2.36 -10.56 20.33
N LYS A 7 2.71 -9.29 20.35
CA LYS A 7 1.85 -8.17 19.97
C LYS A 7 2.45 -7.42 18.79
N VAL A 8 1.60 -7.10 17.83
CA VAL A 8 1.93 -6.22 16.71
C VAL A 8 0.95 -5.05 16.67
N LEU A 9 1.48 -3.85 16.53
CA LEU A 9 0.71 -2.65 16.27
C LEU A 9 0.83 -2.31 14.78
N ILE A 10 -0.29 -2.24 14.07
CA ILE A 10 -0.32 -1.78 12.68
C ILE A 10 -0.91 -0.38 12.66
N ILE A 11 -0.18 0.60 12.13
CA ILE A 11 -0.61 1.99 12.05
C ILE A 11 -0.99 2.30 10.61
N GLY A 12 -2.29 2.35 10.35
CA GLY A 12 -2.89 2.69 9.07
C GLY A 12 -2.87 4.19 8.79
N LEU A 13 -2.62 4.60 7.54
CA LEU A 13 -2.92 5.96 7.09
C LEU A 13 -4.44 6.16 7.06
N ILE A 14 -5.14 5.09 6.68
CA ILE A 14 -6.58 4.93 6.76
C ILE A 14 -6.92 3.56 7.32
N TRP A 15 -8.17 3.37 7.74
CA TRP A 15 -8.69 2.03 8.03
C TRP A 15 -8.75 1.19 6.74
N PRO A 16 -8.47 -0.12 6.78
CA PRO A 16 -8.39 -0.95 5.57
C PRO A 16 -9.72 -0.98 4.81
N GLU A 17 -9.69 -0.73 3.51
CA GLU A 17 -10.85 -0.82 2.60
C GLU A 17 -10.58 -1.84 1.47
N PRO A 18 -10.59 -3.15 1.76
CA PRO A 18 -10.13 -4.21 0.85
C PRO A 18 -10.98 -4.37 -0.41
N ASN A 19 -12.27 -4.05 -0.33
CA ASN A 19 -13.20 -4.11 -1.46
C ASN A 19 -13.15 -2.84 -2.34
N ALA A 20 -12.46 -1.79 -1.88
CA ALA A 20 -12.39 -0.50 -2.57
C ALA A 20 -10.97 -0.16 -3.06
N THR A 21 -9.93 -0.71 -2.42
CA THR A 21 -8.54 -0.34 -2.69
C THR A 21 -7.60 -1.54 -2.62
N ALA A 22 -6.62 -1.57 -3.53
CA ALA A 22 -5.52 -2.53 -3.48
C ALA A 22 -4.72 -2.41 -2.16
N ALA A 23 -4.60 -1.19 -1.63
CA ALA A 23 -3.90 -0.98 -0.36
C ALA A 23 -4.62 -1.61 0.84
N GLY A 24 -5.95 -1.50 0.90
CA GLY A 24 -6.75 -2.19 1.91
C GLY A 24 -6.61 -3.71 1.84
N LEU A 25 -6.57 -4.28 0.63
CA LEU A 25 -6.35 -5.71 0.44
C LEU A 25 -4.97 -6.13 0.96
N ARG A 26 -3.94 -5.35 0.66
CA ARG A 26 -2.58 -5.60 1.16
C ARG A 26 -2.51 -5.54 2.68
N THR A 27 -3.13 -4.54 3.30
CA THR A 27 -3.17 -4.43 4.76
C THR A 27 -3.86 -5.64 5.39
N LEU A 28 -4.93 -6.16 4.77
CA LEU A 28 -5.54 -7.42 5.20
C LEU A 28 -4.60 -8.63 5.08
N GLN A 29 -3.79 -8.72 4.02
CA GLN A 29 -2.81 -9.80 3.87
C GLN A 29 -1.77 -9.77 5.00
N ILE A 30 -1.31 -8.57 5.38
CA ILE A 30 -0.37 -8.39 6.50
C ILE A 30 -1.03 -8.77 7.83
N ILE A 31 -2.27 -8.33 8.07
CA ILE A 31 -3.05 -8.73 9.25
C ILE A 31 -3.16 -10.25 9.31
N GLN A 32 -3.57 -10.89 8.20
CA GLN A 32 -3.75 -12.33 8.14
C GLN A 32 -2.45 -13.09 8.42
N PHE A 33 -1.32 -12.64 7.85
CA PHE A 33 -0.01 -13.21 8.14
C PHE A 33 0.30 -13.20 9.64
N PHE A 34 0.16 -12.06 10.32
CA PHE A 34 0.44 -11.98 11.75
C PHE A 34 -0.53 -12.83 12.59
N LYS A 35 -1.81 -12.94 12.19
CA LYS A 35 -2.77 -13.83 12.85
C LYS A 35 -2.33 -15.30 12.76
N GLU A 36 -1.88 -15.73 11.58
CA GLU A 36 -1.40 -17.10 11.36
C GLU A 36 -0.14 -17.41 12.16
N GLN A 37 0.68 -16.40 12.45
CA GLN A 37 1.83 -16.52 13.36
C GLN A 37 1.45 -16.42 14.85
N GLY A 38 0.16 -16.32 15.19
CA GLY A 38 -0.31 -16.27 16.59
C GLY A 38 -0.11 -14.92 17.28
N TYR A 39 0.13 -13.84 16.53
CA TYR A 39 0.23 -12.51 17.12
C TYR A 39 -1.14 -11.95 17.49
N HIS A 40 -1.17 -11.24 18.60
CA HIS A 40 -2.24 -10.34 18.96
C HIS A 40 -2.05 -9.00 18.23
N ILE A 41 -3.06 -8.60 17.47
CA ILE A 41 -2.97 -7.46 16.56
C ILE A 41 -3.81 -6.31 17.11
N THR A 42 -3.19 -5.14 17.21
CA THR A 42 -3.90 -3.88 17.40
C THR A 42 -3.73 -3.04 16.14
N PHE A 43 -4.84 -2.60 15.56
CA PHE A 43 -4.84 -1.68 14.42
C PHE A 43 -5.17 -0.26 14.88
N GLY A 44 -4.26 0.67 14.60
CA GLY A 44 -4.40 2.07 14.92
C GLY A 44 -4.49 2.96 13.69
N SER A 45 -5.33 3.99 13.72
CA SER A 45 -5.36 5.02 12.68
C SER A 45 -5.79 6.36 13.23
N ALA A 46 -5.21 7.44 12.70
CA ALA A 46 -5.66 8.81 12.97
C ALA A 46 -6.82 9.26 12.05
N SER A 47 -7.19 8.44 11.05
CA SER A 47 -8.34 8.69 10.19
C SER A 47 -9.64 8.23 10.85
N ALA A 48 -10.75 8.83 10.43
CA ALA A 48 -12.07 8.27 10.71
C ALA A 48 -12.30 6.97 9.91
N LYS A 49 -13.10 6.05 10.44
CA LYS A 49 -13.66 4.90 9.70
C LYS A 49 -14.66 5.41 8.66
N THR A 50 -14.76 4.70 7.53
CA THR A 50 -15.75 4.95 6.47
C THR A 50 -16.68 3.72 6.33
N PRO A 51 -17.78 3.82 5.55
CA PRO A 51 -18.61 2.65 5.25
C PRO A 51 -17.89 1.51 4.51
N PHE A 52 -16.72 1.78 3.92
CA PHE A 52 -15.90 0.79 3.21
C PHE A 52 -14.80 0.19 4.09
N SER A 53 -14.64 0.72 5.31
CA SER A 53 -13.67 0.20 6.27
C SER A 53 -14.09 -1.17 6.77
N THR A 54 -13.14 -2.09 6.84
CA THR A 54 -13.38 -3.43 7.40
C THR A 54 -13.73 -3.36 8.89
N SER A 55 -14.65 -4.21 9.34
CA SER A 55 -14.91 -4.42 10.76
C SER A 55 -13.71 -5.11 11.41
N THR A 56 -13.14 -4.44 12.41
CA THR A 56 -12.04 -4.97 13.22
C THR A 56 -12.51 -6.13 14.10
N GLU A 57 -13.79 -6.11 14.47
CA GLU A 57 -14.46 -7.15 15.24
C GLU A 57 -14.58 -8.44 14.42
N GLU A 58 -15.02 -8.36 13.16
CA GLU A 58 -15.05 -9.50 12.22
C GLU A 58 -13.65 -10.07 11.94
N LEU A 59 -12.63 -9.20 11.94
CA LEU A 59 -11.24 -9.61 11.83
C LEU A 59 -10.68 -10.20 13.12
N GLY A 60 -11.35 -10.08 14.26
CA GLY A 60 -10.86 -10.51 15.56
C GLY A 60 -9.57 -9.79 15.98
N ILE A 61 -9.47 -8.50 15.69
CA ILE A 61 -8.33 -7.64 16.07
C ILE A 61 -8.79 -6.43 16.86
N ASP A 62 -7.91 -5.87 17.68
CA ASP A 62 -8.21 -4.66 18.43
C ASP A 62 -8.11 -3.42 17.55
N ALA A 63 -8.91 -2.40 17.85
CA ALA A 63 -8.95 -1.15 17.13
C ALA A 63 -8.71 0.02 18.07
N VAL A 64 -7.79 0.91 17.72
CA VAL A 64 -7.48 2.11 18.50
C VAL A 64 -7.52 3.36 17.62
N PRO A 65 -8.34 4.37 17.95
CA PRO A 65 -8.20 5.68 17.31
C PRO A 65 -6.92 6.36 17.83
N ILE A 66 -6.11 6.91 16.93
CA ILE A 66 -4.89 7.64 17.28
C ILE A 66 -5.13 9.14 17.10
N THR A 67 -4.75 9.95 18.08
CA THR A 67 -4.75 11.41 17.92
C THR A 67 -3.38 11.87 17.42
N LEU A 68 -3.36 12.58 16.30
CA LEU A 68 -2.12 13.10 15.71
C LEU A 68 -1.48 14.15 16.63
N ASN A 69 -0.16 14.08 16.81
CA ASN A 69 0.62 15.04 17.61
C ASN A 69 0.16 15.18 19.07
N HIS A 70 -0.33 14.09 19.67
CA HIS A 70 -0.83 14.09 21.04
C HIS A 70 -0.14 13.02 21.88
N ASP A 71 0.15 13.32 23.15
CA ASP A 71 0.95 12.45 24.02
C ASP A 71 0.22 11.19 24.48
N SER A 72 -1.10 11.13 24.29
CA SER A 72 -1.88 9.90 24.48
C SER A 72 -1.39 8.74 23.63
N PHE A 73 -0.73 9.00 22.48
CA PHE A 73 -0.11 7.95 21.69
C PHE A 73 1.11 7.34 22.41
N ASP A 74 1.89 8.15 23.11
CA ASP A 74 3.07 7.68 23.85
C ASP A 74 2.65 6.81 25.04
N GLU A 75 1.62 7.24 25.78
CA GLU A 75 1.03 6.48 26.89
C GLU A 75 0.50 5.13 26.40
N PHE A 76 -0.25 5.15 25.29
CA PHE A 76 -0.77 3.95 24.64
C PHE A 76 0.36 2.99 24.22
N LEU A 77 1.44 3.49 23.60
CA LEU A 77 2.59 2.66 23.22
C LEU A 77 3.21 1.97 24.44
N ILE A 78 3.42 2.72 25.52
CA ILE A 78 4.02 2.20 26.76
C ILE A 78 3.13 1.17 27.43
N GLU A 79 1.80 1.29 27.32
CA GLU A 79 0.86 0.29 27.83
C GLU A 79 0.83 -0.97 26.94
N LEU A 80 0.71 -0.78 25.62
CA LEU A 80 0.61 -1.89 24.68
C LEU A 80 1.90 -2.73 24.64
N LYS A 81 3.07 -2.07 24.62
CA LYS A 81 4.42 -2.66 24.46
C LYS A 81 4.51 -3.66 23.31
N PRO A 82 4.19 -3.28 22.06
CA PRO A 82 4.28 -4.18 20.93
C PRO A 82 5.74 -4.54 20.61
N GLN A 83 5.98 -5.79 20.21
CA GLN A 83 7.29 -6.23 19.72
C GLN A 83 7.57 -5.72 18.31
N ILE A 84 6.50 -5.50 17.52
CA ILE A 84 6.57 -5.04 16.14
C ILE A 84 5.58 -3.89 15.94
N VAL A 85 6.00 -2.84 15.24
CA VAL A 85 5.12 -1.81 14.68
C VAL A 85 5.24 -1.83 13.17
N VAL A 86 4.10 -1.93 12.47
CA VAL A 86 4.01 -1.84 11.01
C VAL A 86 3.38 -0.50 10.62
N PHE A 87 4.08 0.27 9.80
CA PHE A 87 3.62 1.56 9.28
C PHE A 87 3.05 1.39 7.86
N ASP A 88 1.78 1.72 7.67
CA ASP A 88 1.17 1.84 6.33
C ASP A 88 1.65 3.14 5.68
N ARG A 89 2.57 3.02 4.72
CA ARG A 89 3.24 4.08 3.97
C ARG A 89 4.14 4.98 4.82
N PHE A 90 5.01 5.71 4.13
CA PHE A 90 6.01 6.57 4.78
C PHE A 90 5.40 7.68 5.64
N LEU A 91 4.18 8.12 5.37
CA LEU A 91 3.52 9.17 6.17
C LEU A 91 3.23 8.73 7.60
N THR A 92 2.82 7.47 7.81
CA THR A 92 2.55 6.98 9.17
C THR A 92 3.85 6.78 9.95
N GLU A 93 4.90 6.26 9.30
CA GLU A 93 6.25 6.22 9.89
C GLU A 93 6.74 7.63 10.23
N GLU A 94 6.54 8.61 9.34
CA GLU A 94 6.96 9.99 9.59
C GLU A 94 6.24 10.61 10.81
N HIS A 95 4.95 10.35 10.95
CA HIS A 95 4.16 10.89 12.05
C HIS A 95 4.43 10.20 13.39
N PHE A 96 4.66 8.88 13.39
CA PHE A 96 4.65 8.08 14.62
C PHE A 96 5.96 7.32 14.90
N GLY A 97 6.79 7.08 13.90
CA GLY A 97 7.99 6.22 14.00
C GLY A 97 9.04 6.71 14.98
N TRP A 98 9.21 8.04 15.11
CA TRP A 98 10.14 8.61 16.09
C TRP A 98 9.66 8.42 17.53
N ARG A 99 8.34 8.49 17.79
CA ARG A 99 7.76 8.22 19.11
C ARG A 99 7.95 6.76 19.50
N VAL A 100 7.78 5.84 18.54
CA VAL A 100 8.09 4.41 18.76
C VAL A 100 9.58 4.23 19.11
N ALA A 101 10.48 4.83 18.35
CA ALA A 101 11.92 4.73 18.60
C ALA A 101 12.35 5.30 19.95
N GLU A 102 11.72 6.39 20.39
CA GLU A 102 12.02 7.04 21.67
C GLU A 102 11.45 6.27 22.87
N LYS A 103 10.18 5.85 22.81
CA LYS A 103 9.50 5.21 23.95
C LYS A 103 9.80 3.71 24.05
N LEU A 104 10.02 3.05 22.91
CA LEU A 104 10.22 1.60 22.80
C LEU A 104 11.38 1.28 21.84
N PRO A 105 12.64 1.56 22.22
CA PRO A 105 13.81 1.46 21.32
C PRO A 105 14.13 0.03 20.83
N HIS A 106 13.51 -1.00 21.42
CA HIS A 106 13.70 -2.40 21.03
C HIS A 106 12.54 -2.95 20.17
N THR A 107 11.51 -2.14 19.91
CA THR A 107 10.41 -2.53 19.02
C THR A 107 10.88 -2.49 17.58
N ILE A 108 10.66 -3.60 16.86
CA ILE A 108 10.97 -3.70 15.43
C ILE A 108 9.99 -2.81 14.66
N ARG A 109 10.52 -1.92 13.83
CA ARG A 109 9.76 -0.99 12.99
C ARG A 109 9.80 -1.45 11.55
N ILE A 110 8.65 -1.83 11.03
CA ILE A 110 8.48 -2.26 9.64
C ILE A 110 7.70 -1.18 8.91
N ILE A 111 8.16 -0.73 7.76
CA ILE A 111 7.36 0.10 6.86
C ILE A 111 6.82 -0.75 5.72
N ASP A 112 5.51 -0.75 5.55
CA ASP A 112 4.89 -1.22 4.32
C ASP A 112 4.76 -0.06 3.34
N THR A 113 5.56 -0.04 2.29
CA THR A 113 5.57 1.10 1.37
C THR A 113 4.29 1.19 0.56
N GLN A 114 3.60 0.06 0.32
CA GLN A 114 2.45 -0.11 -0.58
C GLN A 114 2.76 0.19 -2.05
N ASP A 115 3.38 1.33 -2.32
CA ASP A 115 4.04 1.78 -3.53
C ASP A 115 5.08 2.84 -3.14
N LEU A 116 6.12 3.04 -3.94
CA LEU A 116 6.99 4.21 -3.80
C LEU A 116 6.22 5.45 -4.27
N HIS A 117 5.64 6.17 -3.31
CA HIS A 117 4.84 7.35 -3.57
C HIS A 117 5.67 8.42 -4.28
N SER A 118 6.96 8.50 -3.95
CA SER A 118 7.89 9.42 -4.56
C SER A 118 8.11 9.15 -6.05
N LEU A 119 8.10 7.89 -6.49
CA LEU A 119 8.19 7.53 -7.91
C LEU A 119 6.97 8.01 -8.67
N ARG A 120 5.78 7.70 -8.16
CA ARG A 120 4.51 8.11 -8.77
C ARG A 120 4.40 9.64 -8.84
N LYS A 121 4.69 10.33 -7.72
CA LYS A 121 4.67 11.79 -7.65
C LYS A 121 5.74 12.46 -8.50
N GLY A 122 6.94 11.89 -8.55
CA GLY A 122 8.03 12.37 -9.40
C GLY A 122 7.68 12.28 -10.89
N ARG A 123 7.09 11.16 -11.32
CA ARG A 123 6.61 10.97 -12.71
C ARG A 123 5.48 11.94 -13.06
N GLU A 124 4.48 12.08 -12.18
CA GLU A 124 3.38 13.04 -12.33
C GLU A 124 3.91 14.47 -12.52
N LYS A 125 4.86 14.88 -11.67
CA LYS A 125 5.43 16.22 -11.72
C LYS A 125 6.28 16.45 -12.97
N ALA A 126 7.16 15.52 -13.32
CA ALA A 126 7.98 15.60 -14.54
C ALA A 126 7.11 15.70 -15.80
N PHE A 127 6.03 14.92 -15.86
CA PHE A 127 5.07 14.97 -16.96
C PHE A 127 4.40 16.34 -17.07
N ARG A 128 3.91 16.90 -15.96
CA ARG A 128 3.29 18.25 -15.94
C ARG A 128 4.28 19.36 -16.32
N GLU A 129 5.54 19.20 -15.96
CA GLU A 129 6.62 20.14 -16.30
C GLU A 129 7.13 19.96 -17.75
N GLY A 130 6.67 18.93 -18.47
CA GLY A 130 7.12 18.65 -19.84
C GLY A 130 8.59 18.22 -19.92
N ILE A 131 9.13 17.64 -18.85
CA ILE A 131 10.53 17.20 -18.76
C ILE A 131 10.62 15.68 -18.64
N ALA A 132 11.78 15.14 -19.00
CA ALA A 132 12.06 13.72 -18.81
C ALA A 132 12.18 13.37 -17.33
N PHE A 133 11.48 12.31 -16.91
CA PHE A 133 11.68 11.71 -15.59
C PHE A 133 13.05 11.02 -15.52
N THR A 134 13.88 11.40 -14.54
CA THR A 134 15.20 10.82 -14.29
C THR A 134 15.37 10.52 -12.81
N SER A 135 16.30 9.62 -12.46
CA SER A 135 16.65 9.34 -11.05
C SER A 135 17.14 10.59 -10.32
N ASN A 136 17.95 11.43 -10.96
CA ASN A 136 18.41 12.70 -10.39
C ASN A 136 17.25 13.67 -10.12
N TYR A 137 16.27 13.74 -11.02
CA TYR A 137 15.07 14.55 -10.80
C TYR A 137 14.26 14.01 -9.61
N TRP A 138 14.07 12.68 -9.56
CA TRP A 138 13.37 12.01 -8.47
C TRP A 138 14.04 12.25 -7.10
N LEU A 139 15.36 12.08 -6.98
CA LEU A 139 16.12 12.31 -5.74
C LEU A 139 16.04 13.74 -5.20
N ARG A 140 15.78 14.73 -6.07
CA ARG A 140 15.64 16.13 -5.67
C ARG A 140 14.27 16.46 -5.07
N GLN A 141 13.27 15.59 -5.24
CA GLN A 141 11.92 15.86 -4.73
C GLN A 141 11.86 15.67 -3.21
N GLU A 142 11.15 16.56 -2.52
CA GLU A 142 10.96 16.49 -1.06
C GLU A 142 10.27 15.19 -0.63
N VAL A 143 9.29 14.71 -1.39
CA VAL A 143 8.63 13.43 -1.12
C VAL A 143 9.60 12.25 -1.16
N THR A 144 10.60 12.28 -2.05
CA THR A 144 11.63 11.25 -2.14
C THR A 144 12.51 11.24 -0.89
N LYS A 145 12.95 12.42 -0.44
CA LYS A 145 13.77 12.53 0.78
C LYS A 145 13.03 12.03 2.00
N ARG A 146 11.75 12.38 2.13
CA ARG A 146 10.87 11.93 3.22
C ARG A 146 10.66 10.42 3.21
N GLU A 147 10.32 9.86 2.05
CA GLU A 147 10.10 8.41 1.89
C GLU A 147 11.38 7.61 2.14
N LEU A 148 12.53 8.06 1.63
CA LEU A 148 13.82 7.43 1.92
C LEU A 148 14.20 7.52 3.40
N ALA A 149 13.95 8.68 4.05
CA ALA A 149 14.19 8.82 5.48
C ALA A 149 13.33 7.85 6.31
N SER A 150 12.11 7.54 5.88
CA SER A 150 11.28 6.52 6.53
C SER A 150 11.82 5.10 6.35
N ILE A 151 12.34 4.77 5.16
CA ILE A 151 13.05 3.51 4.90
C ILE A 151 14.27 3.38 5.84
N PHE A 152 15.11 4.41 5.93
CA PHE A 152 16.30 4.40 6.78
C PHE A 152 16.01 4.39 8.30
N ARG A 153 14.84 4.90 8.72
CA ARG A 153 14.42 4.87 10.14
C ARG A 153 13.71 3.59 10.53
N SER A 154 13.36 2.75 9.55
CA SER A 154 12.74 1.44 9.78
C SER A 154 13.80 0.34 9.81
N ASP A 155 13.51 -0.74 10.51
CA ASP A 155 14.36 -1.92 10.59
C ASP A 155 14.12 -2.87 9.39
N LEU A 156 12.96 -2.77 8.73
CA LEU A 156 12.61 -3.48 7.50
C LEU A 156 11.60 -2.68 6.65
N SER A 157 11.74 -2.72 5.33
CA SER A 157 10.79 -2.13 4.37
C SER A 157 10.19 -3.21 3.47
N LEU A 158 8.87 -3.35 3.48
CA LEU A 158 8.14 -4.25 2.60
C LEU A 158 7.87 -3.54 1.27
N ILE A 159 8.44 -4.06 0.18
CA ILE A 159 8.36 -3.49 -1.17
C ILE A 159 7.49 -4.37 -2.07
N ILE A 160 6.53 -3.78 -2.78
CA ILE A 160 5.51 -4.53 -3.55
C ILE A 160 6.01 -5.05 -4.90
N SER A 161 7.04 -4.43 -5.50
CA SER A 161 7.50 -4.76 -6.85
C SER A 161 9.02 -4.88 -6.95
N ASN A 162 9.48 -5.84 -7.77
CA ASN A 162 10.91 -5.98 -8.11
C ASN A 162 11.47 -4.71 -8.75
N PHE A 163 10.65 -4.00 -9.56
CA PHE A 163 11.06 -2.73 -10.13
C PHE A 163 11.45 -1.70 -9.06
N GLU A 164 10.66 -1.60 -7.98
CA GLU A 164 10.95 -0.65 -6.89
C GLU A 164 12.16 -1.06 -6.05
N VAL A 165 12.35 -2.37 -5.83
CA VAL A 165 13.57 -2.90 -5.19
C VAL A 165 14.80 -2.50 -6.00
N ASP A 166 14.79 -2.81 -7.31
CA ASP A 166 15.89 -2.49 -8.22
C ASP A 166 16.11 -0.97 -8.30
N TRP A 167 15.03 -0.20 -8.33
CA TRP A 167 15.09 1.27 -8.39
C TRP A 167 15.76 1.86 -7.15
N LEU A 168 15.40 1.39 -5.95
CA LEU A 168 16.03 1.82 -4.70
C LEU A 168 17.51 1.44 -4.67
N GLN A 169 17.85 0.19 -4.97
CA GLN A 169 19.23 -0.29 -4.93
C GLN A 169 20.13 0.41 -5.96
N LYS A 170 19.62 0.72 -7.15
CA LYS A 170 20.39 1.34 -8.22
C LYS A 170 20.62 2.83 -8.02
N HIS A 171 19.68 3.52 -7.37
CA HIS A 171 19.64 4.99 -7.36
C HIS A 171 19.76 5.61 -5.97
N THR A 172 19.90 4.80 -4.92
CA THR A 172 20.01 5.27 -3.54
C THR A 172 21.05 4.45 -2.77
N PRO A 173 21.55 4.93 -1.62
CA PRO A 173 22.43 4.16 -0.76
C PRO A 173 21.68 3.21 0.19
N VAL A 174 20.41 2.90 -0.08
CA VAL A 174 19.62 1.99 0.76
C VAL A 174 20.25 0.60 0.72
N ASP A 175 20.55 0.07 1.91
CA ASP A 175 21.11 -1.26 2.05
C ASP A 175 20.05 -2.32 1.64
N PRO A 176 20.40 -3.29 0.79
CA PRO A 176 19.51 -4.43 0.46
C PRO A 176 18.90 -5.14 1.68
N TYR A 177 19.60 -5.19 2.82
CA TYR A 177 19.07 -5.81 4.05
C TYR A 177 17.86 -5.08 4.63
N LEU A 178 17.64 -3.81 4.27
CA LEU A 178 16.44 -3.06 4.65
C LEU A 178 15.25 -3.35 3.73
N LEU A 179 15.44 -4.07 2.62
CA LEU A 179 14.42 -4.27 1.58
C LEU A 179 13.94 -5.72 1.56
N CYS A 180 12.66 -5.92 1.82
CA CYS A 180 11.98 -7.20 1.67
C CYS A 180 10.98 -7.11 0.52
N TYR A 181 11.24 -7.84 -0.57
CA TYR A 181 10.25 -7.99 -1.63
C TYR A 181 9.07 -8.84 -1.13
N LEU A 182 7.90 -8.22 -1.05
CA LEU A 182 6.65 -8.86 -0.64
C LEU A 182 5.53 -8.41 -1.59
N PRO A 183 5.30 -9.11 -2.72
CA PRO A 183 4.22 -8.80 -3.64
C PRO A 183 2.84 -9.14 -3.05
N PHE A 184 1.78 -8.86 -3.81
CA PHE A 184 0.44 -9.35 -3.46
C PHE A 184 0.42 -10.88 -3.36
N ILE A 185 -0.10 -11.39 -2.26
CA ILE A 185 -0.35 -12.82 -2.06
C ILE A 185 -1.73 -13.14 -2.62
N LEU A 186 -1.77 -13.46 -3.91
CA LEU A 186 -2.99 -13.93 -4.54
C LEU A 186 -3.18 -15.40 -4.15
N LYS A 187 -4.37 -15.76 -3.68
CA LYS A 187 -4.72 -17.18 -3.58
C LYS A 187 -4.71 -17.73 -5.00
N ASP A 188 -4.05 -18.86 -5.17
CA ASP A 188 -4.28 -19.67 -6.35
C ASP A 188 -5.78 -19.92 -6.42
N LYS A 189 -6.35 -19.68 -7.60
CA LYS A 189 -7.74 -20.09 -7.82
C LYS A 189 -7.75 -21.60 -7.62
N GLU A 190 -8.74 -22.10 -6.87
CA GLU A 190 -9.10 -23.51 -6.99
C GLU A 190 -9.27 -23.78 -8.48
N GLU A 191 -8.46 -24.68 -9.04
CA GLU A 191 -8.39 -24.98 -10.48
C GLU A 191 -9.78 -25.28 -11.06
N ASP A 192 -10.74 -25.69 -10.22
CA ASP A 192 -12.12 -26.02 -10.55
C ASP A 192 -13.07 -24.81 -10.74
N SER A 193 -12.65 -23.58 -10.44
CA SER A 193 -13.54 -22.40 -10.46
C SER A 193 -13.41 -21.50 -11.69
N MET A 194 -12.43 -21.77 -12.56
CA MET A 194 -12.40 -21.19 -13.89
C MET A 194 -12.73 -22.28 -14.88
N ASP A 195 -14.03 -22.42 -15.13
CA ASP A 195 -14.51 -22.69 -16.47
C ASP A 195 -13.84 -21.67 -17.41
N MET A 196 -12.65 -22.00 -17.90
CA MET A 196 -12.06 -21.44 -19.11
C MET A 196 -12.89 -21.95 -20.30
N GLU A 197 -14.22 -21.84 -20.19
CA GLU A 197 -15.20 -22.27 -21.18
C GLU A 197 -14.99 -21.53 -22.50
N ASN A 198 -14.43 -20.31 -22.42
CA ASN A 198 -14.17 -19.48 -23.60
C ASN A 198 -12.69 -19.54 -24.02
N SER A 199 -12.47 -20.06 -25.23
CA SER A 199 -11.24 -19.94 -26.01
C SER A 199 -10.84 -18.47 -26.19
N PHE A 200 -9.60 -18.21 -26.61
CA PHE A 200 -9.14 -16.84 -26.85
C PHE A 200 -10.01 -16.14 -27.90
N GLU A 201 -10.45 -16.90 -28.91
CA GLU A 201 -11.27 -16.47 -30.03
C GLU A 201 -12.70 -16.08 -29.62
N GLU A 202 -13.21 -16.62 -28.51
CA GLU A 202 -14.54 -16.34 -27.98
C GLU A 202 -14.57 -15.13 -27.04
N ARG A 203 -13.41 -14.60 -26.65
CA ARG A 203 -13.32 -13.42 -25.79
C ARG A 203 -13.63 -12.16 -26.60
N SER A 204 -14.54 -11.34 -26.08
CA SER A 204 -14.86 -10.02 -26.61
C SER A 204 -14.55 -8.93 -25.61
N ASP A 205 -14.54 -7.69 -26.11
CA ASP A 205 -14.54 -6.47 -25.31
C ASP A 205 -13.28 -6.26 -24.44
N PHE A 206 -13.25 -5.13 -23.74
CA PHE A 206 -12.14 -4.70 -22.91
C PHE A 206 -12.67 -4.22 -21.56
N VAL A 207 -11.89 -4.45 -20.50
CA VAL A 207 -12.22 -4.03 -19.14
C VAL A 207 -11.13 -3.11 -18.59
N PHE A 208 -11.55 -2.00 -17.98
CA PHE A 208 -10.72 -1.17 -17.12
C PHE A 208 -11.27 -1.25 -15.69
N LEU A 209 -10.40 -1.54 -14.72
CA LEU A 209 -10.73 -1.57 -13.30
C LEU A 209 -9.91 -0.49 -12.57
N GLY A 210 -10.57 0.41 -11.84
CA GLY A 210 -9.87 1.43 -11.06
C GLY A 210 -10.75 2.19 -10.08
N ASN A 211 -10.17 2.73 -9.01
CA ASN A 211 -10.89 3.58 -8.05
C ASN A 211 -10.84 5.05 -8.49
N GLY A 212 -12.00 5.73 -8.53
CA GLY A 212 -12.12 7.11 -9.01
C GLY A 212 -11.61 8.20 -8.06
N LYS A 213 -11.38 7.90 -6.79
CA LYS A 213 -10.64 8.80 -5.88
C LYS A 213 -9.14 8.83 -6.18
N HIS A 214 -8.64 7.88 -6.96
CA HIS A 214 -7.24 7.85 -7.36
C HIS A 214 -7.08 8.54 -8.72
N ALA A 215 -6.61 9.80 -8.70
CA ALA A 215 -6.48 10.64 -9.89
C ALA A 215 -5.77 9.97 -11.09
N PRO A 216 -4.72 9.14 -10.92
CA PRO A 216 -4.12 8.40 -12.04
C PRO A 216 -5.10 7.48 -12.78
N ASN A 217 -6.10 6.91 -12.11
CA ASN A 217 -7.11 6.08 -12.78
C ASN A 217 -8.04 6.91 -13.68
N ILE A 218 -8.43 8.10 -13.22
CA ILE A 218 -9.26 9.01 -14.00
C ILE A 218 -8.50 9.51 -15.24
N ASP A 219 -7.25 9.91 -15.06
CA ASP A 219 -6.37 10.32 -16.16
C ASP A 219 -6.16 9.18 -17.17
N ALA A 220 -5.95 7.94 -16.68
CA ALA A 220 -5.84 6.77 -17.53
C ALA A 220 -7.13 6.50 -18.32
N ILE A 221 -8.31 6.63 -17.72
CA ILE A 221 -9.60 6.49 -18.41
C ILE A 221 -9.77 7.57 -19.47
N GLU A 222 -9.42 8.81 -19.19
CA GLU A 222 -9.50 9.92 -20.14
C GLU A 222 -8.56 9.68 -21.34
N TYR A 223 -7.31 9.32 -21.08
CA TYR A 223 -6.34 9.00 -22.12
C TYR A 223 -6.77 7.77 -22.94
N LEU A 224 -7.27 6.73 -22.28
CA LEU A 224 -7.81 5.54 -22.93
C LEU A 224 -8.95 5.93 -23.88
N LYS A 225 -9.94 6.70 -23.42
CA LYS A 225 -11.09 7.12 -24.23
C LYS A 225 -10.70 8.03 -25.41
N ARG A 226 -9.76 8.95 -25.21
CA ARG A 226 -9.41 9.96 -26.22
C ARG A 226 -8.38 9.48 -27.23
N SER A 227 -7.36 8.77 -26.78
CA SER A 227 -6.16 8.50 -27.59
C SER A 227 -6.09 7.05 -28.05
N ILE A 228 -6.50 6.08 -27.21
CA ILE A 228 -6.31 4.65 -27.48
C ILE A 228 -7.58 4.03 -28.08
N TRP A 229 -8.74 4.26 -27.47
CA TRP A 229 -10.00 3.62 -27.82
C TRP A 229 -10.43 3.86 -29.27
N PRO A 230 -10.29 5.07 -29.86
CA PRO A 230 -10.58 5.27 -31.27
C PRO A 230 -9.70 4.43 -32.21
N LEU A 231 -8.47 4.10 -31.79
CA LEU A 231 -7.56 3.24 -32.56
C LEU A 231 -7.96 1.76 -32.46
N ILE A 232 -8.45 1.33 -31.30
CA ILE A 232 -8.98 -0.02 -31.09
C ILE A 232 -10.26 -0.21 -31.92
N LEU A 233 -11.21 0.73 -31.84
CA LEU A 233 -12.48 0.65 -32.59
C LEU A 233 -12.28 0.59 -34.12
N LYS A 234 -11.22 1.21 -34.66
CA LYS A 234 -10.87 1.09 -36.08
C LYS A 234 -10.56 -0.36 -36.50
N LYS A 235 -9.99 -1.16 -35.58
CA LYS A 235 -9.64 -2.56 -35.82
C LYS A 235 -10.72 -3.53 -35.36
N LEU A 236 -11.45 -3.18 -34.30
CA LEU A 236 -12.50 -3.98 -33.67
C LEU A 236 -13.77 -3.15 -33.48
N PRO A 237 -14.57 -2.92 -34.56
CA PRO A 237 -15.69 -1.98 -34.51
C PRO A 237 -16.82 -2.36 -33.55
N GLN A 238 -16.93 -3.64 -33.21
CA GLN A 238 -17.95 -4.16 -32.30
C GLN A 238 -17.49 -4.25 -30.84
N ALA A 239 -16.20 -4.01 -30.57
CA ALA A 239 -15.67 -4.10 -29.21
C ALA A 239 -16.22 -2.97 -28.32
N ARG A 240 -16.44 -3.30 -27.06
CA ARG A 240 -16.88 -2.39 -26.00
C ARG A 240 -15.78 -2.22 -24.96
N LEU A 241 -15.78 -1.06 -24.32
CA LEU A 241 -14.94 -0.78 -23.17
C LEU A 241 -15.83 -0.69 -21.92
N HIS A 242 -15.67 -1.64 -21.02
CA HIS A 242 -16.32 -1.67 -19.72
C HIS A 242 -15.39 -1.05 -18.68
N ILE A 243 -15.92 -0.11 -17.90
CA ILE A 243 -15.17 0.58 -16.86
C ILE A 243 -15.87 0.28 -15.53
N TYR A 244 -15.16 -0.34 -14.60
CA TYR A 244 -15.68 -0.61 -13.26
C TYR A 244 -14.74 -0.10 -12.17
N GLY A 245 -15.34 0.18 -11.03
CA GLY A 245 -14.64 0.44 -9.79
C GLY A 245 -15.37 1.46 -8.93
N ALA A 246 -14.97 1.54 -7.67
CA ALA A 246 -15.60 2.44 -6.72
C ALA A 246 -15.34 3.90 -7.10
N TYR A 247 -16.34 4.75 -6.93
CA TYR A 247 -16.24 6.20 -7.12
C TYR A 247 -15.92 6.68 -8.55
N LEU A 248 -16.17 5.86 -9.58
CA LEU A 248 -16.02 6.20 -11.00
C LEU A 248 -17.30 6.76 -11.63
#